data_AF-A0A177QPH2-F1
#
_entry.id   AF-A0A177QPH2-F1
#
_cell.length_a   1.000
_cell.length_b   1.000
_cell.length_c   1.000
_cell.angle_alpha   90.00
_cell.angle_beta   90.00
_cell.angle_gamma   90.00
#
_symmetry.space_group_name_H-M   'P 1'
#
loop_
_entity.id
_entity.type
_entity.pdbx_description
1 polymer ?
#
loop_
_entity_poly.entity_id
_entity_poly.type
_entity_poly.pdbx_seq_one_letter_code
_entity_poly.pdbx_strand_id
1 'polypeptide(L)'
;MLRGLRAQQLGKTRVPVFLSTTRILSTSAKLLSNQSKVTADVTPAVSEKANIAYTPFKDFSDDLRQFFLMRFLQFPNLAKKFADLSVALIDRGGLIKQATEAMISPLTKTFSAGATASAAVNKAQQVLSKGGPQLALDYAKEMVFKPEERESVYHETTKLLDEISKTSLLYVPIKLTAFFSPESLEKLSRNEILSEEEEKQMAIERLRLFQVVEKASQCGKIIFVDQEYPTQKKAIFQISQRLMQHFNTHRPVVYTTIQATDLECADLVKQLVTDSSIKFPGIKLVNGAYVNWAHRNHCGDMMQSSKMASFVAYVTIAKYCLRNKISLYMGTHNIVLEKLIDKTAQLFNVPKEKYVKGQLFGFATKNPQTAYSIFGPGSDCVAYALRRVIEGAGSHTAASPPVMNDEAISAMMKRLDLGEVLSEEDIDLIAKAARFNVQDARVDIARENVRAHFKSGRSNLM
;
A
#
# COMPACT_ATOMS: atom_id res chain seq x y z
N MET A 1 -22.08 64.59 25.33
CA MET A 1 -22.50 65.04 26.68
C MET A 1 -22.97 63.80 27.43
N LEU A 2 -22.19 63.27 28.39
CA LEU A 2 -22.36 63.47 29.87
C LEU A 2 -23.73 62.95 30.34
N ARG A 3 -23.93 62.05 31.30
CA ARG A 3 -23.25 61.46 32.49
C ARG A 3 -24.04 60.14 32.78
N GLY A 4 -23.52 59.05 33.33
CA GLY A 4 -22.75 58.90 34.58
C GLY A 4 -23.70 58.52 35.72
N LEU A 5 -23.51 57.34 36.34
CA LEU A 5 -23.78 57.06 37.76
C LEU A 5 -23.08 55.75 38.19
N ARG A 6 -21.97 55.90 38.93
CA ARG A 6 -21.38 54.94 39.88
C ARG A 6 -22.06 55.19 41.24
N ALA A 7 -22.36 54.20 42.07
CA ALA A 7 -21.56 53.62 43.17
C ALA A 7 -22.61 53.01 44.15
N GLN A 8 -22.40 52.03 45.04
CA GLN A 8 -21.32 51.85 46.00
C GLN A 8 -21.49 50.50 46.74
N GLN A 9 -20.38 49.96 47.24
CA GLN A 9 -20.21 48.72 48.03
C GLN A 9 -20.65 48.86 49.50
N LEU A 10 -20.82 47.71 50.20
CA LEU A 10 -20.22 47.25 51.49
C LEU A 10 -21.12 46.14 52.10
N GLY A 11 -20.69 45.07 52.79
CA GLY A 11 -19.41 44.54 53.28
C GLY A 11 -19.57 43.04 53.63
N LYS A 12 -18.55 42.19 53.45
CA LYS A 12 -17.55 41.70 54.43
C LYS A 12 -18.08 40.91 55.64
N THR A 13 -17.79 39.60 55.66
CA THR A 13 -17.37 38.83 56.84
C THR A 13 -16.21 37.90 56.48
N ARG A 14 -15.26 37.76 57.42
CA ARG A 14 -13.90 37.19 57.26
C ARG A 14 -13.77 35.77 57.86
N VAL A 15 -13.09 34.88 57.12
CA VAL A 15 -11.88 34.05 57.41
C VAL A 15 -11.80 33.25 58.74
N PRO A 16 -11.25 31.99 58.73
CA PRO A 16 -9.82 31.81 59.02
C PRO A 16 -9.05 30.90 58.06
N VAL A 17 -7.74 31.16 58.02
CA VAL A 17 -6.63 30.52 57.27
C VAL A 17 -6.08 29.32 58.05
N PHE A 18 -5.57 28.27 57.37
CA PHE A 18 -4.37 27.52 57.80
C PHE A 18 -3.69 26.77 56.63
N LEU A 19 -2.55 27.34 56.18
CA LEU A 19 -1.23 26.77 55.81
C LEU A 19 -1.03 25.46 55.00
N SER A 20 -0.14 25.64 53.99
CA SER A 20 1.01 24.78 53.64
C SER A 20 0.81 23.63 52.62
N THR A 21 1.41 23.77 51.43
CA THR A 21 2.63 23.02 51.04
C THR A 21 3.09 23.36 49.63
N THR A 22 3.98 24.35 49.53
CA THR A 22 4.87 24.55 48.40
C THR A 22 6.05 23.58 48.56
N ARG A 23 5.94 22.35 48.04
CA ARG A 23 7.06 21.42 47.80
C ARG A 23 6.50 20.15 47.15
N ILE A 24 6.74 19.99 45.85
CA ILE A 24 7.04 18.77 45.06
C ILE A 24 7.00 19.21 43.59
N LEU A 25 7.95 20.05 43.19
CA LEU A 25 8.26 20.36 41.78
C LEU A 25 9.77 20.50 41.58
N SER A 26 10.58 19.74 42.33
CA SER A 26 12.05 19.75 42.19
C SER A 26 12.71 18.37 42.16
N THR A 27 11.95 17.29 41.96
CA THR A 27 12.50 15.91 41.96
C THR A 27 12.37 15.16 40.64
N SER A 28 12.02 15.83 39.53
CA SER A 28 11.96 15.20 38.19
C SER A 28 13.03 15.68 37.21
N ALA A 29 13.87 16.64 37.61
CA ALA A 29 14.94 17.20 36.77
C ALA A 29 16.36 16.71 37.12
N LYS A 30 16.52 15.79 38.08
CA LYS A 30 17.82 15.25 38.52
C LYS A 30 18.03 13.75 38.25
N LEU A 31 17.06 13.06 37.65
CA LEU A 31 17.17 11.64 37.28
C LEU A 31 17.56 11.41 35.81
N LEU A 32 17.62 12.46 34.99
CA LEU A 32 17.99 12.37 33.56
C LEU A 32 19.45 12.79 33.27
N SER A 33 20.26 13.10 34.29
CA SER A 33 21.64 13.58 34.10
C SER A 33 22.74 12.64 34.62
N ASN A 34 22.42 11.39 34.99
CA ASN A 34 23.39 10.49 35.64
C ASN A 34 23.48 9.06 35.06
N GLN A 35 23.03 8.81 33.82
CA GLN A 35 23.35 7.56 33.10
C GLN A 35 24.33 7.75 31.93
N SER A 36 24.92 8.93 31.79
CA SER A 36 26.03 9.19 30.87
C SER A 36 27.36 9.21 31.62
N LYS A 37 27.88 8.03 31.97
CA LYS A 37 29.32 7.70 32.14
C LYS A 37 29.45 6.29 32.72
N VAL A 38 30.48 5.58 32.25
CA VAL A 38 30.90 4.20 32.60
C VAL A 38 30.39 3.12 31.63
N THR A 39 31.05 3.07 30.47
CA THR A 39 31.79 1.90 29.95
C THR A 39 32.31 2.29 28.56
N ALA A 40 33.52 2.85 28.54
CA ALA A 40 34.38 2.82 27.37
C ALA A 40 35.05 1.43 27.31
N ASP A 41 35.46 1.05 26.11
CA ASP A 41 36.13 -0.20 25.71
C ASP A 41 35.25 -1.44 25.58
N VAL A 42 34.61 -1.58 24.43
CA VAL A 42 35.04 -2.52 23.36
C VAL A 42 34.49 -1.98 22.04
N THR A 43 35.37 -1.64 21.11
CA THR A 43 35.04 -1.38 19.70
C THR A 43 35.07 -2.69 18.92
N PRO A 44 33.94 -3.18 18.39
CA PRO A 44 33.93 -3.92 17.15
C PRO A 44 33.46 -2.99 16.03
N ALA A 45 34.17 -3.09 14.91
CA ALA A 45 34.00 -2.30 13.70
C ALA A 45 32.52 -2.09 13.33
N VAL A 46 32.17 -0.82 13.10
CA VAL A 46 30.95 -0.41 12.40
C VAL A 46 31.01 -1.05 11.01
N SER A 47 30.28 -2.16 10.82
CA SER A 47 30.19 -2.81 9.52
C SER A 47 29.51 -1.87 8.53
N GLU A 48 30.23 -1.58 7.46
CA GLU A 48 29.80 -0.78 6.32
C GLU A 48 28.45 -1.23 5.72
N LYS A 49 27.60 -0.22 5.46
CA LYS A 49 26.75 -0.11 4.26
C LYS A 49 25.73 -1.23 4.01
N ALA A 50 24.55 -1.11 4.62
CA ALA A 50 23.31 -1.35 3.90
C ALA A 50 23.02 -0.16 2.96
N ASN A 51 23.91 0.09 1.99
CA ASN A 51 23.61 0.99 0.90
C ASN A 51 22.56 0.30 0.03
N ILE A 52 21.30 0.72 0.15
CA ILE A 52 20.35 0.55 -0.95
C ILE A 52 21.03 1.22 -2.15
N ALA A 53 21.58 0.42 -3.06
CA ALA A 53 22.29 0.92 -4.23
C ALA A 53 21.26 1.52 -5.18
N TYR A 54 20.95 2.79 -4.97
CA TYR A 54 20.10 3.57 -5.85
C TYR A 54 20.88 3.81 -7.15
N THR A 55 20.50 3.12 -8.23
CA THR A 55 21.10 3.36 -9.55
C THR A 55 20.11 4.22 -10.35
N PRO A 56 20.43 5.50 -10.64
CA PRO A 56 19.58 6.30 -11.51
C PRO A 56 19.43 5.62 -12.87
N PHE A 57 18.23 5.68 -13.44
CA PHE A 57 18.05 5.38 -14.87
C PHE A 57 18.92 6.37 -15.65
N LYS A 58 19.90 5.87 -16.41
CA LYS A 58 20.77 6.69 -17.26
C LYS A 58 19.93 7.31 -18.38
N ASP A 59 19.39 8.50 -18.13
CA ASP A 59 19.30 9.63 -19.06
C ASP A 59 18.27 10.65 -18.55
N PHE A 60 18.51 11.90 -18.96
CA PHE A 60 17.71 13.12 -18.84
C PHE A 60 18.09 14.04 -17.66
N SER A 61 18.12 15.34 -17.96
CA SER A 61 18.42 16.51 -17.13
C SER A 61 17.70 16.62 -15.76
N ASP A 62 16.92 15.60 -15.38
CA ASP A 62 16.27 15.41 -14.08
C ASP A 62 17.23 14.84 -13.01
N ASP A 63 18.46 14.47 -13.37
CA ASP A 63 19.49 13.89 -12.48
C ASP A 63 19.74 14.71 -11.22
N LEU A 64 19.80 16.05 -11.29
CA LEU A 64 20.04 16.89 -10.11
C LEU A 64 18.83 16.91 -9.17
N ARG A 65 17.62 17.03 -9.69
CA ARG A 65 16.40 17.03 -8.87
C ARG A 65 16.21 15.68 -8.21
N GLN A 66 16.39 14.60 -8.98
CA GLN A 66 16.32 13.24 -8.46
C GLN A 66 17.44 13.01 -7.44
N PHE A 67 18.66 13.48 -7.68
CA PHE A 67 19.77 13.41 -6.73
C PHE A 67 19.45 14.14 -5.41
N PHE A 68 18.98 15.39 -5.46
CA PHE A 68 18.62 16.15 -4.27
C PHE A 68 17.43 15.52 -3.54
N LEU A 69 16.43 15.02 -4.27
CA LEU A 69 15.33 14.27 -3.66
C LEU A 69 15.84 13.01 -2.97
N MET A 70 16.65 12.20 -3.65
CA MET A 70 17.22 10.98 -3.05
C MET A 70 18.05 11.31 -1.80
N ARG A 71 18.82 12.41 -1.83
CA ARG A 71 19.57 12.87 -0.67
C ARG A 71 18.67 13.40 0.45
N PHE A 72 17.56 14.07 0.12
CA PHE A 72 16.55 14.50 1.08
C PHE A 72 15.86 13.31 1.77
N LEU A 73 15.54 12.25 1.01
CA LEU A 73 14.95 11.02 1.54
C LEU A 73 15.91 10.26 2.48
N GLN A 74 17.22 10.47 2.39
CA GLN A 74 18.18 9.91 3.36
C GLN A 74 18.07 10.52 4.76
N PHE A 75 17.23 11.53 4.98
CA PHE A 75 16.94 12.12 6.29
C PHE A 75 15.51 11.78 6.76
N PRO A 76 15.27 10.57 7.33
CA PRO A 76 13.95 10.05 7.71
C PRO A 76 13.06 11.04 8.47
N ASN A 77 13.61 11.64 9.53
CA ASN A 77 12.88 12.53 10.41
C ASN A 77 12.54 13.87 9.73
N LEU A 78 13.42 14.36 8.85
CA LEU A 78 13.21 15.62 8.13
C LEU A 78 12.14 15.44 7.06
N ALA A 79 12.25 14.38 6.25
CA ALA A 79 11.28 14.06 5.21
C ALA A 79 9.88 13.77 5.78
N LYS A 80 9.80 13.04 6.90
CA LYS A 80 8.53 12.82 7.61
C LYS A 80 7.93 14.14 8.12
N LYS A 81 8.71 14.96 8.82
CA LYS A 81 8.24 16.27 9.31
C LYS A 81 7.78 17.18 8.17
N PHE A 82 8.51 17.20 7.06
CA PHE A 82 8.12 17.95 5.87
C PHE A 82 6.76 17.48 5.33
N ALA A 83 6.56 16.16 5.21
CA ALA A 83 5.31 15.62 4.72
C ALA A 83 4.14 15.88 5.69
N ASP A 84 4.33 15.64 6.99
CA ASP A 84 3.31 15.88 8.01
C ASP A 84 2.92 17.38 8.08
N LEU A 85 3.91 18.28 8.01
CA LEU A 85 3.67 19.73 7.96
C LEU A 85 2.95 20.14 6.67
N SER A 86 3.34 19.57 5.53
CA SER A 86 2.71 19.86 4.24
C SER A 86 1.23 19.49 4.24
N VAL A 87 0.87 18.33 4.79
CA VAL A 87 -0.54 17.92 4.96
C VAL A 87 -1.28 18.94 5.83
N ALA A 88 -0.73 19.28 7.00
CA ALA A 88 -1.36 20.24 7.91
C ALA A 88 -1.53 21.66 7.31
N LEU A 89 -0.65 22.07 6.39
CA LEU A 89 -0.75 23.35 5.68
C LEU A 89 -1.78 23.30 4.55
N ILE A 90 -1.87 22.20 3.82
CA ILE A 90 -2.88 21.98 2.78
C ILE A 90 -4.29 22.03 3.37
N ASP A 91 -4.49 21.45 4.55
CA ASP A 91 -5.77 21.43 5.27
C ASP A 91 -6.26 22.83 5.67
N ARG A 92 -5.37 23.84 5.73
CA ARG A 92 -5.76 25.24 5.99
C ARG A 92 -6.41 25.93 4.80
N GLY A 93 -6.32 25.34 3.59
CA GLY A 93 -6.93 25.88 2.38
C GLY A 93 -6.35 27.22 1.91
N GLY A 94 -7.06 27.87 0.98
CA GLY A 94 -6.73 29.20 0.47
C GLY A 94 -5.32 29.33 -0.11
N LEU A 95 -4.67 30.47 0.15
CA LEU A 95 -3.33 30.78 -0.34
C LEU A 95 -2.24 29.88 0.26
N ILE A 96 -2.44 29.40 1.50
CA ILE A 96 -1.49 28.51 2.17
C ILE A 96 -1.40 27.18 1.42
N LYS A 97 -2.55 26.62 1.03
CA LYS A 97 -2.62 25.42 0.20
C LYS A 97 -1.88 25.64 -1.12
N GLN A 98 -2.19 26.70 -1.86
CA GLN A 98 -1.57 26.98 -3.16
C GLN A 98 -0.05 27.13 -3.06
N ALA A 99 0.45 27.85 -2.05
CA ALA A 99 1.89 28.01 -1.81
C ALA A 99 2.56 26.66 -1.49
N THR A 100 1.90 25.83 -0.68
CA THR A 100 2.39 24.50 -0.30
C THR A 100 2.42 23.55 -1.49
N GLU A 101 1.38 23.54 -2.33
CA GLU A 101 1.32 22.75 -3.56
C GLU A 101 2.39 23.18 -4.56
N ALA A 102 2.63 24.49 -4.71
CA ALA A 102 3.70 25.01 -5.56
C ALA A 102 5.09 24.54 -5.09
N MET A 103 5.31 24.50 -3.77
CA MET A 103 6.55 23.98 -3.19
C MET A 103 6.72 22.47 -3.44
N ILE A 104 5.64 21.69 -3.45
CA ILE A 104 5.66 20.22 -3.65
C ILE A 104 5.69 19.84 -5.14
N SER A 105 5.26 20.73 -6.04
CA SER A 105 5.19 20.47 -7.49
C SER A 105 6.45 19.88 -8.13
N PRO A 106 7.70 20.27 -7.75
CA PRO A 106 8.89 19.58 -8.25
C PRO A 106 8.96 18.09 -7.88
N LEU A 107 8.45 17.71 -6.71
CA LEU A 107 8.39 16.33 -6.24
C LEU A 107 7.35 15.53 -7.04
N THR A 108 6.20 16.12 -7.35
CA THR A 108 5.14 15.43 -8.09
C THR A 108 5.60 15.02 -9.49
N LYS A 109 6.40 15.87 -10.15
CA LYS A 109 7.02 15.56 -11.46
C LYS A 109 7.94 14.35 -11.44
N THR A 110 8.58 14.06 -10.31
CA THR A 110 9.49 12.91 -10.20
C THR A 110 8.74 11.57 -10.20
N PHE A 111 7.50 11.59 -9.69
CA PHE A 111 6.70 10.38 -9.51
C PHE A 111 5.55 10.23 -10.52
N SER A 112 5.36 11.23 -11.38
CA SER A 112 4.27 11.29 -12.36
C SER A 112 4.77 11.07 -13.78
N ALA A 113 4.00 10.33 -14.58
CA ALA A 113 4.25 10.10 -15.99
C ALA A 113 3.80 11.28 -16.88
N GLY A 114 3.08 12.26 -16.32
CA GLY A 114 2.63 13.43 -17.06
C GLY A 114 1.34 14.04 -16.51
N ALA A 115 0.93 15.17 -17.09
CA ALA A 115 -0.28 15.89 -16.66
C ALA A 115 -1.58 15.34 -17.27
N THR A 116 -1.49 14.58 -18.37
CA THR A 116 -2.63 14.08 -19.15
C THR A 116 -2.42 12.61 -19.51
N ALA A 117 -3.49 11.89 -19.85
CA ALA A 117 -3.41 10.50 -20.31
C ALA A 117 -2.43 10.34 -21.49
N SER A 118 -2.54 11.19 -22.53
CA SER A 118 -1.67 11.12 -23.70
C SER A 118 -0.19 11.38 -23.36
N ALA A 119 0.09 12.34 -22.46
CA ALA A 119 1.46 12.57 -21.99
C ALA A 119 2.02 11.36 -21.22
N ALA A 120 1.19 10.73 -20.38
CA ALA A 120 1.55 9.55 -19.62
C ALA A 120 1.85 8.33 -20.51
N VAL A 121 1.01 8.09 -21.54
CA VAL A 121 1.23 7.01 -22.51
C VAL A 121 2.51 7.25 -23.32
N ASN A 122 2.74 8.48 -23.79
CA ASN A 122 3.98 8.83 -24.49
C ASN A 122 5.22 8.58 -23.62
N LYS A 123 5.18 8.99 -22.35
CA LYS A 123 6.27 8.73 -21.40
C LYS A 123 6.47 7.23 -21.17
N ALA A 124 5.39 6.46 -21.01
CA ALA A 124 5.46 5.02 -20.82
C ALA A 124 6.07 4.29 -22.02
N GLN A 125 5.71 4.68 -23.24
CA GLN A 125 6.31 4.13 -24.46
C GLN A 125 7.80 4.50 -24.57
N GLN A 126 8.18 5.72 -24.22
CA GLN A 126 9.59 6.12 -24.18
C GLN A 126 10.40 5.29 -23.19
N VAL A 127 9.88 5.08 -21.97
CA VAL A 127 10.53 4.24 -20.96
C VAL A 127 10.70 2.82 -21.49
N LEU A 128 9.67 2.24 -22.08
CA LEU A 128 9.71 0.88 -22.62
C LEU A 128 10.68 0.75 -23.81
N SER A 129 10.70 1.74 -24.72
CA SER A 129 11.59 1.74 -25.90
C SER A 129 13.09 1.74 -25.54
N LYS A 130 13.42 2.18 -24.32
CA LYS A 130 14.79 2.20 -23.78
C LYS A 130 15.12 0.96 -22.95
N GLY A 131 14.27 -0.07 -23.01
CA GLY A 131 14.42 -1.28 -22.20
C GLY A 131 14.02 -1.10 -20.73
N GLY A 132 13.30 -0.01 -20.40
CA GLY A 132 12.74 0.20 -19.07
C GLY A 132 11.48 -0.64 -18.82
N PRO A 133 10.93 -0.59 -17.59
CA PRO A 133 9.73 -1.34 -17.23
C PRO A 133 8.49 -0.86 -17.97
N GLN A 134 7.47 -1.72 -18.07
CA GLN A 134 6.14 -1.27 -18.47
C GLN A 134 5.52 -0.41 -17.37
N LEU A 135 5.05 0.78 -17.71
CA LEU A 135 4.38 1.62 -16.71
C LEU A 135 2.92 1.16 -16.50
N ALA A 136 2.53 0.98 -15.24
CA ALA A 136 1.14 0.89 -14.83
C ALA A 136 0.65 2.31 -14.54
N LEU A 137 -0.28 2.81 -15.35
CA LEU A 137 -0.67 4.24 -15.38
C LEU A 137 -1.96 4.47 -14.59
N ASP A 138 -1.84 5.20 -13.49
CA ASP A 138 -2.91 5.47 -12.53
C ASP A 138 -3.33 6.93 -12.57
N TYR A 139 -4.62 7.23 -12.69
CA TYR A 139 -5.07 8.61 -12.58
C TYR A 139 -4.99 9.07 -11.11
N ALA A 140 -4.30 10.18 -10.86
CA ALA A 140 -3.83 10.53 -9.52
C ALA A 140 -4.95 10.78 -8.50
N LYS A 141 -6.15 11.18 -8.94
CA LYS A 141 -7.27 11.53 -8.04
C LYS A 141 -7.68 10.36 -7.13
N GLU A 142 -8.05 10.73 -5.91
CA GLU A 142 -8.56 9.87 -4.84
C GLU A 142 -9.52 10.69 -3.96
N MET A 143 -10.38 10.03 -3.19
CA MET A 143 -11.32 10.66 -2.26
C MET A 143 -12.18 11.77 -2.91
N VAL A 144 -12.89 11.42 -3.99
CA VAL A 144 -13.64 12.38 -4.80
C VAL A 144 -15.10 12.46 -4.35
N PHE A 145 -15.42 13.54 -3.64
CA PHE A 145 -16.73 13.75 -3.01
C PHE A 145 -17.82 14.28 -3.96
N LYS A 146 -17.44 15.00 -5.01
CA LYS A 146 -18.40 15.61 -5.94
C LYS A 146 -18.71 14.71 -7.14
N PRO A 147 -19.99 14.48 -7.51
CA PRO A 147 -20.37 13.64 -8.64
C PRO A 147 -19.73 14.06 -9.97
N GLU A 148 -19.62 15.35 -10.25
CA GLU A 148 -19.05 15.88 -11.50
C GLU A 148 -17.55 15.59 -11.60
N GLU A 149 -16.85 15.61 -10.47
CA GLU A 149 -15.43 15.25 -10.42
C GLU A 149 -15.24 13.73 -10.59
N ARG A 150 -16.15 12.90 -10.08
CA ARG A 150 -16.14 11.45 -10.32
C ARG A 150 -16.41 11.10 -11.78
N GLU A 151 -17.28 11.86 -12.44
CA GLU A 151 -17.48 11.74 -13.88
C GLU A 151 -16.22 12.08 -14.68
N SER A 152 -15.48 13.12 -14.27
CA SER A 152 -14.17 13.43 -14.85
C SER A 152 -13.16 12.28 -14.67
N VAL A 153 -13.14 11.60 -13.52
CA VAL A 153 -12.31 10.40 -13.28
C VAL A 153 -12.67 9.27 -14.26
N TYR A 154 -13.96 9.01 -14.46
CA TYR A 154 -14.43 8.03 -15.44
C TYR A 154 -13.96 8.37 -16.86
N HIS A 155 -14.08 9.63 -17.27
CA HIS A 155 -13.65 10.09 -18.59
C HIS A 155 -12.14 9.97 -18.79
N GLU A 156 -11.33 10.41 -17.82
CA GLU A 156 -9.87 10.31 -17.92
C GLU A 156 -9.39 8.85 -17.93
N THR A 157 -10.03 7.97 -17.15
CA THR A 157 -9.72 6.54 -17.16
C THR A 157 -10.10 5.89 -18.50
N THR A 158 -11.26 6.25 -19.05
CA THR A 158 -11.74 5.75 -20.35
C THR A 158 -10.83 6.23 -21.49
N LYS A 159 -10.40 7.49 -21.43
CA LYS A 159 -9.44 8.08 -22.38
C LYS A 159 -8.08 7.40 -22.30
N LEU A 160 -7.60 7.11 -21.09
CA LEU A 160 -6.38 6.32 -20.91
C LEU A 160 -6.52 4.95 -21.59
N LEU A 161 -7.64 4.25 -21.37
CA LEU A 161 -7.92 2.96 -22.00
C LEU A 161 -7.90 3.05 -23.54
N ASP A 162 -8.48 4.11 -24.11
CA ASP A 162 -8.41 4.37 -25.56
C ASP A 162 -6.98 4.53 -26.07
N GLU A 163 -6.16 5.30 -25.37
CA GLU A 163 -4.77 5.55 -25.76
C GLU A 163 -3.93 4.27 -25.64
N ILE A 164 -4.03 3.55 -24.52
CA ILE A 164 -3.23 2.34 -24.30
C ILE A 164 -3.68 1.15 -25.15
N SER A 165 -4.91 1.14 -25.66
CA SER A 165 -5.43 0.07 -26.53
C SER A 165 -4.55 -0.13 -27.77
N LYS A 166 -3.87 0.93 -28.22
CA LYS A 166 -2.96 0.97 -29.37
C LYS A 166 -1.51 0.64 -29.02
N THR A 167 -1.26 0.21 -27.78
CA THR A 167 0.10 0.01 -27.23
C THR A 167 0.24 -1.35 -26.57
N SER A 168 1.47 -1.75 -26.28
CA SER A 168 1.81 -2.94 -25.49
C SER A 168 1.66 -2.76 -23.98
N LEU A 169 1.27 -1.58 -23.50
CA LEU A 169 1.05 -1.34 -22.07
C LEU A 169 -0.14 -2.18 -21.58
N LEU A 170 0.02 -2.84 -20.43
CA LEU A 170 -0.96 -3.83 -19.95
C LEU A 170 -1.77 -3.38 -18.73
N TYR A 171 -1.19 -2.56 -17.85
CA TYR A 171 -1.70 -2.38 -16.49
C TYR A 171 -2.31 -1.00 -16.28
N VAL A 172 -3.55 -0.97 -15.77
CA VAL A 172 -4.28 0.25 -15.42
C VAL A 172 -4.79 0.14 -13.99
N PRO A 173 -4.12 0.78 -13.04
CA PRO A 173 -4.66 0.95 -11.71
C PRO A 173 -5.84 1.91 -11.67
N ILE A 174 -6.80 1.61 -10.80
CA ILE A 174 -7.95 2.45 -10.51
C ILE A 174 -8.18 2.52 -9.00
N LYS A 175 -8.69 3.65 -8.53
CA LYS A 175 -9.03 3.91 -7.13
C LYS A 175 -10.54 4.05 -6.99
N LEU A 176 -11.16 3.19 -6.19
CA LEU A 176 -12.62 3.22 -6.09
C LEU A 176 -13.12 4.46 -5.33
N THR A 177 -12.31 5.05 -4.43
CA THR A 177 -12.70 6.32 -3.78
C THR A 177 -12.77 7.51 -4.76
N ALA A 178 -12.25 7.36 -5.98
CA ALA A 178 -12.40 8.33 -7.06
C ALA A 178 -13.58 8.05 -7.98
N PHE A 179 -14.07 6.80 -8.01
CA PHE A 179 -15.21 6.36 -8.82
C PHE A 179 -16.54 6.42 -8.05
N PHE A 180 -16.48 6.25 -6.74
CA PHE A 180 -17.65 6.24 -5.86
C PHE A 180 -17.52 7.28 -4.75
N SER A 181 -18.66 7.70 -4.18
CA SER A 181 -18.64 8.51 -2.95
C SER A 181 -17.83 7.78 -1.86
N PRO A 182 -16.80 8.41 -1.28
CA PRO A 182 -16.04 7.82 -0.18
C PRO A 182 -16.94 7.43 0.99
N GLU A 183 -17.94 8.25 1.33
CA GLU A 183 -18.91 7.99 2.39
C GLU A 183 -19.76 6.76 2.11
N SER A 184 -20.24 6.61 0.86
CA SER A 184 -21.01 5.44 0.47
C SER A 184 -20.19 4.16 0.59
N LEU A 185 -18.90 4.20 0.21
CA LEU A 185 -17.99 3.06 0.40
C LEU A 185 -17.72 2.74 1.88
N GLU A 186 -17.66 3.74 2.76
CA GLU A 186 -17.53 3.51 4.21
C GLU A 186 -18.78 2.86 4.78
N LYS A 187 -19.97 3.38 4.44
CA LYS A 187 -21.27 2.80 4.83
C LYS A 187 -21.37 1.35 4.40
N LEU A 188 -21.05 1.06 3.13
CA LEU A 188 -21.02 -0.31 2.61
C LEU A 188 -20.04 -1.21 3.37
N SER A 189 -18.88 -0.68 3.74
CA SER A 189 -17.88 -1.45 4.51
C SER A 189 -18.35 -1.77 5.93
N ARG A 190 -19.30 -1.00 6.47
CA ARG A 190 -19.96 -1.21 7.76
C ARG A 190 -21.28 -1.98 7.64
N ASN A 191 -21.67 -2.39 6.43
CA ASN A 191 -22.99 -2.96 6.12
C ASN A 191 -24.16 -2.05 6.51
N GLU A 192 -23.94 -0.72 6.46
CA GLU A 192 -25.00 0.26 6.65
C GLU A 192 -25.85 0.38 5.38
N ILE A 193 -27.13 0.69 5.55
CA ILE A 193 -28.07 0.89 4.45
C ILE A 193 -27.81 2.26 3.81
N LEU A 194 -27.69 2.29 2.49
CA LEU A 194 -27.63 3.53 1.72
C LEU A 194 -29.05 4.12 1.57
N SER A 195 -29.14 5.45 1.57
CA SER A 195 -30.38 6.14 1.21
C SER A 195 -30.75 5.87 -0.26
N GLU A 196 -32.00 6.14 -0.65
CA GLU A 196 -32.46 5.95 -2.03
C GLU A 196 -31.60 6.74 -3.04
N GLU A 197 -31.18 7.96 -2.67
CA GLU A 197 -30.32 8.79 -3.52
C GLU A 197 -28.89 8.23 -3.62
N GLU A 198 -28.34 7.75 -2.51
CA GLU A 198 -27.04 7.08 -2.50
C GLU A 198 -27.06 5.79 -3.34
N GLU A 199 -28.13 4.99 -3.28
CA GLU A 199 -28.30 3.80 -4.11
C GLU A 199 -28.39 4.14 -5.61
N LYS A 200 -29.15 5.19 -5.99
CA LYS A 200 -29.23 5.66 -7.38
C LYS A 200 -27.86 6.08 -7.90
N GLN A 201 -27.14 6.87 -7.12
CA GLN A 201 -25.81 7.33 -7.48
C GLN A 201 -24.83 6.15 -7.59
N MET A 202 -24.88 5.22 -6.63
CA MET A 202 -24.06 4.02 -6.64
C MET A 202 -24.35 3.12 -7.85
N ALA A 203 -25.60 3.03 -8.30
CA ALA A 203 -25.95 2.27 -9.51
C ALA A 203 -25.28 2.86 -10.77
N ILE A 204 -25.29 4.20 -10.91
CA ILE A 204 -24.61 4.91 -12.02
C ILE A 204 -23.11 4.64 -11.97
N GLU A 205 -22.50 4.75 -10.79
CA GLU A 205 -21.06 4.56 -10.59
C GLU A 205 -20.64 3.10 -10.82
N ARG A 206 -21.46 2.13 -10.43
CA ARG A 206 -21.24 0.70 -10.71
C ARG A 206 -21.28 0.42 -12.21
N LEU A 207 -22.23 1.02 -12.94
CA LEU A 207 -22.32 0.89 -14.39
C LEU A 207 -21.07 1.47 -15.08
N ARG A 208 -20.65 2.67 -14.67
CA ARG A 208 -19.42 3.31 -15.18
C ARG A 208 -18.19 2.45 -14.93
N LEU A 209 -18.03 1.93 -13.71
CA LEU A 209 -16.92 1.02 -13.40
C LEU A 209 -16.97 -0.25 -14.24
N PHE A 210 -18.15 -0.86 -14.41
CA PHE A 210 -18.32 -2.03 -15.24
C PHE A 210 -17.89 -1.76 -16.68
N GLN A 211 -18.29 -0.63 -17.27
CA GLN A 211 -17.90 -0.22 -18.62
C GLN A 211 -16.38 -0.03 -18.76
N VAL A 212 -15.72 0.55 -17.74
CA VAL A 212 -14.24 0.69 -17.71
C VAL A 212 -13.58 -0.69 -17.73
N VAL A 213 -14.03 -1.62 -16.89
CA VAL A 213 -13.44 -2.97 -16.79
C VAL A 213 -13.76 -3.81 -18.03
N GLU A 214 -14.95 -3.67 -18.60
CA GLU A 214 -15.35 -4.31 -19.86
C GLU A 214 -14.43 -3.87 -21.00
N LYS A 215 -14.22 -2.57 -21.16
CA LYS A 215 -13.29 -2.01 -22.15
C LYS A 215 -11.88 -2.53 -21.94
N ALA A 216 -11.39 -2.56 -20.70
CA ALA A 216 -10.09 -3.13 -20.38
C ALA A 216 -10.00 -4.61 -20.75
N SER A 217 -11.05 -5.40 -20.48
CA SER A 217 -11.15 -6.81 -20.86
C SER A 217 -11.05 -7.00 -22.38
N GLN A 218 -11.83 -6.22 -23.14
CA GLN A 218 -11.87 -6.26 -24.61
C GLN A 218 -10.51 -5.87 -25.23
N CYS A 219 -9.82 -4.89 -24.63
CA CYS A 219 -8.50 -4.44 -25.11
C CYS A 219 -7.32 -5.28 -24.60
N GLY A 220 -7.55 -6.42 -23.94
CA GLY A 220 -6.47 -7.27 -23.43
C GLY A 220 -5.71 -6.67 -22.24
N LYS A 221 -6.29 -5.67 -21.56
CA LYS A 221 -5.66 -4.96 -20.44
C LYS A 221 -6.02 -5.60 -19.10
N ILE A 222 -5.28 -5.22 -18.07
CA ILE A 222 -5.42 -5.65 -16.69
C ILE A 222 -5.73 -4.43 -15.83
N ILE A 223 -6.79 -4.53 -15.03
CA ILE A 223 -7.18 -3.53 -14.04
C ILE A 223 -6.61 -3.92 -12.67
N PHE A 224 -5.91 -3.00 -12.03
CA PHE A 224 -5.58 -3.11 -10.61
C PHE A 224 -6.57 -2.27 -9.82
N VAL A 225 -7.39 -2.90 -8.99
CA VAL A 225 -8.26 -2.18 -8.06
C VAL A 225 -7.45 -1.93 -6.80
N ASP A 226 -7.10 -0.67 -6.58
CA ASP A 226 -6.27 -0.28 -5.46
C ASP A 226 -7.07 -0.27 -4.15
N GLN A 227 -6.48 -0.87 -3.12
CA GLN A 227 -7.00 -0.81 -1.77
C GLN A 227 -6.35 0.40 -1.11
N GLU A 228 -7.20 1.35 -0.72
CA GLU A 228 -6.80 2.67 -0.26
C GLU A 228 -6.82 2.70 1.26
N TYR A 229 -7.88 3.25 1.87
CA TYR A 229 -7.99 3.38 3.31
C TYR A 229 -8.69 2.16 3.94
N PRO A 230 -8.41 1.86 5.22
CA PRO A 230 -9.05 0.75 5.94
C PRO A 230 -10.58 0.88 6.01
N THR A 231 -11.11 2.11 6.07
CA THR A 231 -12.55 2.35 6.26
C THR A 231 -13.40 1.94 5.07
N GLN A 232 -12.87 1.98 3.83
CA GLN A 232 -13.53 1.50 2.61
C GLN A 232 -13.11 0.08 2.19
N LYS A 233 -12.21 -0.58 2.94
CA LYS A 233 -11.58 -1.85 2.54
C LYS A 233 -12.57 -2.93 2.09
N LYS A 234 -13.61 -3.16 2.90
CA LYS A 234 -14.59 -4.24 2.65
C LYS A 234 -15.40 -3.96 1.38
N ALA A 235 -15.86 -2.72 1.19
CA ALA A 235 -16.58 -2.34 -0.03
C ALA A 235 -15.69 -2.48 -1.27
N ILE A 236 -14.44 -2.01 -1.21
CA ILE A 236 -13.49 -2.12 -2.32
C ILE A 236 -13.24 -3.58 -2.70
N PHE A 237 -12.99 -4.41 -1.70
CA PHE A 237 -12.76 -5.83 -1.89
C PHE A 237 -13.99 -6.53 -2.50
N GLN A 238 -15.20 -6.30 -1.97
CA GLN A 238 -16.43 -6.89 -2.49
C GLN A 238 -16.75 -6.46 -3.92
N ILE A 239 -16.54 -5.18 -4.25
CA ILE A 239 -16.70 -4.67 -5.63
C ILE A 239 -15.68 -5.37 -6.54
N SER A 240 -14.42 -5.48 -6.12
CA SER A 240 -13.38 -6.19 -6.88
C SER A 240 -13.74 -7.66 -7.09
N GLN A 241 -14.27 -8.33 -6.07
CA GLN A 241 -14.72 -9.72 -6.13
C GLN A 241 -15.79 -9.89 -7.20
N ARG A 242 -16.85 -9.05 -7.18
CA ARG A 242 -17.92 -9.08 -8.19
C ARG A 242 -17.40 -8.84 -9.61
N LEU A 243 -16.46 -7.91 -9.77
CA LEU A 243 -15.82 -7.69 -11.07
C LEU A 243 -15.02 -8.92 -11.53
N MET A 244 -14.29 -9.58 -10.63
CA MET A 244 -13.55 -10.81 -10.95
C MET A 244 -14.50 -11.96 -11.32
N GLN A 245 -15.62 -12.13 -10.61
CA GLN A 245 -16.64 -13.13 -10.95
C GLN A 245 -17.15 -12.98 -12.39
N HIS A 246 -17.27 -11.73 -12.86
CA HIS A 246 -17.74 -11.43 -14.21
C HIS A 246 -16.64 -11.52 -15.28
N PHE A 247 -15.48 -10.89 -15.02
CA PHE A 247 -14.45 -10.69 -16.05
C PHE A 247 -13.30 -11.70 -16.01
N ASN A 248 -13.01 -12.33 -14.86
CA ASN A 248 -11.89 -13.28 -14.73
C ASN A 248 -12.32 -14.72 -15.08
N THR A 249 -12.91 -14.89 -16.27
CA THR A 249 -13.51 -16.16 -16.73
C THR A 249 -12.56 -17.03 -17.56
N HIS A 250 -11.63 -16.41 -18.29
CA HIS A 250 -10.67 -17.10 -19.18
C HIS A 250 -9.21 -16.74 -18.89
N ARG A 251 -9.00 -15.54 -18.34
CA ARG A 251 -7.71 -14.98 -17.93
C ARG A 251 -7.95 -14.01 -16.77
N PRO A 252 -6.95 -13.68 -15.97
CA PRO A 252 -7.08 -12.59 -15.02
C PRO A 252 -7.22 -11.25 -15.77
N VAL A 253 -8.28 -10.51 -15.48
CA VAL A 253 -8.54 -9.14 -15.98
C VAL A 253 -8.45 -8.15 -14.84
N VAL A 254 -9.08 -8.49 -13.70
CA VAL A 254 -9.09 -7.68 -12.50
C VAL A 254 -8.19 -8.30 -11.45
N TYR A 255 -7.34 -7.49 -10.84
CA TYR A 255 -6.59 -7.84 -9.65
C TYR A 255 -7.03 -6.93 -8.52
N THR A 256 -7.40 -7.52 -7.39
CA THR A 256 -7.64 -6.73 -6.18
C THR A 256 -6.34 -6.56 -5.41
N THR A 257 -6.14 -5.39 -4.81
CA THR A 257 -4.96 -5.10 -4.01
C THR A 257 -5.14 -5.63 -2.59
N ILE A 258 -4.20 -6.48 -2.15
CA ILE A 258 -4.11 -6.95 -0.77
C ILE A 258 -2.91 -6.27 -0.12
N GLN A 259 -3.14 -5.57 0.98
CA GLN A 259 -2.08 -4.92 1.77
C GLN A 259 -1.62 -5.89 2.87
N ALA A 260 -0.35 -6.28 2.86
CA ALA A 260 0.24 -7.16 3.87
C ALA A 260 0.29 -6.52 5.27
N THR A 261 0.15 -5.19 5.37
CA THR A 261 -0.04 -4.48 6.64
C THR A 261 -1.43 -4.63 7.23
N ASP A 262 -2.41 -5.16 6.50
CA ASP A 262 -3.75 -5.38 7.02
C ASP A 262 -3.82 -6.69 7.82
N LEU A 263 -4.53 -6.71 8.94
CA LEU A 263 -4.68 -7.92 9.75
C LEU A 263 -5.50 -9.01 9.05
N GLU A 264 -6.47 -8.64 8.21
CA GLU A 264 -7.37 -9.57 7.52
C GLU A 264 -6.81 -10.00 6.15
N CYS A 265 -5.59 -9.59 5.79
CA CYS A 265 -5.04 -9.77 4.44
C CYS A 265 -5.10 -11.21 3.92
N ALA A 266 -4.82 -12.19 4.77
CA ALA A 266 -4.86 -13.59 4.37
C ALA A 266 -6.29 -14.17 4.39
N ASP A 267 -7.22 -13.63 5.19
CA ASP A 267 -8.65 -14.00 5.11
C ASP A 267 -9.26 -13.54 3.78
N LEU A 268 -8.90 -12.33 3.35
CA LEU A 268 -9.29 -11.79 2.05
C LEU A 268 -8.77 -12.69 0.91
N VAL A 269 -7.53 -13.15 0.99
CA VAL A 269 -6.96 -14.09 0.01
C VAL A 269 -7.74 -15.41 0.00
N LYS A 270 -8.00 -15.99 1.18
CA LYS A 270 -8.79 -17.23 1.33
C LYS A 270 -10.18 -17.06 0.71
N GLN A 271 -10.85 -15.95 0.96
CA GLN A 271 -12.17 -15.66 0.40
C GLN A 271 -12.15 -15.62 -1.14
N LEU A 272 -11.13 -15.00 -1.75
CA LEU A 272 -11.02 -14.94 -3.22
C LEU A 272 -10.78 -16.31 -3.87
N VAL A 273 -9.90 -17.12 -3.27
CA VAL A 273 -9.42 -18.36 -3.91
C VAL A 273 -10.38 -19.53 -3.68
N THR A 274 -11.22 -19.44 -2.64
CA THR A 274 -12.26 -20.44 -2.36
C THR A 274 -13.59 -20.12 -3.05
N ASP A 275 -13.76 -18.91 -3.59
CA ASP A 275 -14.91 -18.55 -4.39
C ASP A 275 -14.86 -19.22 -5.77
N SER A 276 -15.59 -20.33 -5.89
CA SER A 276 -15.67 -21.13 -7.13
C SER A 276 -16.19 -20.37 -8.36
N SER A 277 -16.84 -19.21 -8.17
CA SER A 277 -17.28 -18.36 -9.29
C SER A 277 -16.13 -17.56 -9.91
N ILE A 278 -14.97 -17.45 -9.23
CA ILE A 278 -13.76 -16.81 -9.73
C ILE A 278 -12.80 -17.87 -10.26
N LYS A 279 -12.75 -18.04 -11.58
CA LYS A 279 -11.87 -19.05 -12.21
C LYS A 279 -10.40 -18.65 -12.21
N PHE A 280 -10.12 -17.36 -12.39
CA PHE A 280 -8.76 -16.82 -12.51
C PHE A 280 -8.54 -15.69 -11.49
N PRO A 281 -8.34 -16.00 -10.19
CA PRO A 281 -8.10 -14.98 -9.18
C PRO A 281 -6.83 -14.17 -9.51
N GLY A 282 -6.96 -12.85 -9.39
CA GLY A 282 -5.88 -11.87 -9.57
C GLY A 282 -5.61 -11.13 -8.26
N ILE A 283 -4.38 -11.22 -7.76
CA ILE A 283 -3.97 -10.59 -6.50
C ILE A 283 -2.80 -9.65 -6.75
N LYS A 284 -2.96 -8.38 -6.40
CA LYS A 284 -1.88 -7.40 -6.30
C LYS A 284 -1.45 -7.29 -4.84
N LEU A 285 -0.34 -7.92 -4.47
CA LEU A 285 0.19 -7.92 -3.12
C LEU A 285 1.16 -6.77 -2.91
N VAL A 286 0.89 -5.93 -1.91
CA VAL A 286 1.71 -4.76 -1.54
C VAL A 286 1.91 -4.72 -0.03
N ASN A 287 2.89 -3.96 0.47
CA ASN A 287 3.01 -3.76 1.92
C ASN A 287 1.84 -2.93 2.47
N GLY A 288 1.51 -1.80 1.82
CA GLY A 288 0.42 -0.90 2.21
C GLY A 288 0.91 0.53 2.43
N ALA A 289 0.12 1.52 2.00
CA ALA A 289 0.53 2.94 1.98
C ALA A 289 -0.16 3.81 3.04
N TYR A 290 -1.13 3.28 3.79
CA TYR A 290 -2.05 4.06 4.63
C TYR A 290 -1.92 3.79 6.14
N VAL A 291 -0.87 3.07 6.58
CA VAL A 291 -0.61 2.76 8.02
C VAL A 291 -0.61 4.01 8.90
N ASN A 292 0.14 5.06 8.50
CA ASN A 292 0.19 6.31 9.27
C ASN A 292 -1.16 7.05 9.31
N TRP A 293 -1.98 6.89 8.27
CA TRP A 293 -3.34 7.43 8.29
C TRP A 293 -4.21 6.64 9.26
N ALA A 294 -4.12 5.30 9.25
CA ALA A 294 -4.90 4.43 10.12
C ALA A 294 -4.65 4.74 11.60
N HIS A 295 -3.39 4.89 12.02
CA HIS A 295 -3.07 5.25 13.41
C HIS A 295 -3.58 6.64 13.81
N ARG A 296 -3.54 7.63 12.89
CA ARG A 296 -4.05 8.99 13.17
C ARG A 296 -5.57 9.04 13.27
N ASN A 297 -6.28 8.09 12.65
CA ASN A 297 -7.74 8.04 12.60
C ASN A 297 -8.32 6.88 13.41
N HIS A 298 -7.62 6.43 14.46
CA HIS A 298 -8.09 5.38 15.37
C HIS A 298 -8.46 4.05 14.69
N CYS A 299 -7.91 3.79 13.50
CA CYS A 299 -8.05 2.53 12.76
C CYS A 299 -6.77 1.69 12.82
N GLY A 300 -5.82 2.05 13.69
CA GLY A 300 -4.53 1.36 13.83
C GLY A 300 -4.68 -0.11 14.23
N ASP A 301 -5.75 -0.46 14.93
CA ASP A 301 -6.05 -1.83 15.38
C ASP A 301 -6.45 -2.76 14.23
N MET A 302 -6.67 -2.23 13.02
CA MET A 302 -6.86 -3.02 11.79
C MET A 302 -5.53 -3.40 11.12
N MET A 303 -4.42 -2.82 11.58
CA MET A 303 -3.10 -2.99 10.98
C MET A 303 -2.25 -3.99 11.77
N GLN A 304 -1.32 -4.64 11.09
CA GLN A 304 -0.32 -5.51 11.69
C GLN A 304 0.46 -4.77 12.79
N SER A 305 0.75 -5.48 13.87
CA SER A 305 1.42 -4.92 15.07
C SER A 305 2.85 -4.46 14.83
N SER A 306 3.50 -4.93 13.76
CA SER A 306 4.88 -4.59 13.44
C SER A 306 5.20 -4.76 11.95
N LYS A 307 6.32 -4.16 11.52
CA LYS A 307 6.87 -4.39 10.17
C LYS A 307 7.22 -5.86 9.92
N MET A 308 7.72 -6.56 10.94
CA MET A 308 8.06 -7.98 10.82
C MET A 308 6.81 -8.83 10.58
N ALA A 309 5.72 -8.54 11.29
CA ALA A 309 4.43 -9.20 11.05
C ALA A 309 3.93 -8.94 9.62
N SER A 310 4.05 -7.71 9.12
CA SER A 310 3.71 -7.38 7.72
C SER A 310 4.59 -8.11 6.71
N PHE A 311 5.91 -8.21 6.97
CA PHE A 311 6.85 -8.96 6.13
C PHE A 311 6.47 -10.44 6.07
N VAL A 312 6.20 -11.04 7.23
CA VAL A 312 5.77 -12.44 7.33
C VAL A 312 4.47 -12.68 6.59
N ALA A 313 3.47 -11.80 6.75
CA ALA A 313 2.21 -11.88 6.02
C ALA A 313 2.44 -11.82 4.50
N TYR A 314 3.28 -10.90 4.03
CA TYR A 314 3.63 -10.79 2.61
C TYR A 314 4.22 -12.10 2.08
N VAL A 315 5.26 -12.63 2.73
CA VAL A 315 5.93 -13.87 2.31
C VAL A 315 4.95 -15.03 2.27
N THR A 316 4.10 -15.14 3.27
CA THR A 316 3.14 -16.23 3.42
C THR A 316 2.10 -16.21 2.31
N ILE A 317 1.51 -15.05 2.06
CA ILE A 317 0.53 -14.87 0.97
C ILE A 317 1.19 -15.11 -0.38
N ALA A 318 2.37 -14.54 -0.63
CA ALA A 318 3.08 -14.74 -1.89
C ALA A 318 3.37 -16.23 -2.13
N LYS A 319 3.89 -16.95 -1.12
CA LYS A 319 4.16 -18.39 -1.20
C LYS A 319 2.88 -19.19 -1.49
N TYR A 320 1.78 -18.85 -0.83
CA TYR A 320 0.48 -19.48 -1.07
C TYR A 320 0.01 -19.26 -2.51
N CYS A 321 0.08 -18.02 -3.01
CA CYS A 321 -0.30 -17.70 -4.39
C CYS A 321 0.54 -18.46 -5.42
N LEU A 322 1.87 -18.52 -5.23
CA LEU A 322 2.79 -19.21 -6.12
C LEU A 322 2.54 -20.72 -6.14
N ARG A 323 2.40 -21.35 -4.97
CA ARG A 323 2.12 -22.78 -4.84
C ARG A 323 0.83 -23.18 -5.58
N ASN A 324 -0.20 -22.35 -5.46
CA ASN A 324 -1.50 -22.58 -6.10
C ASN A 324 -1.61 -21.96 -7.51
N LYS A 325 -0.51 -21.42 -8.07
CA LYS A 325 -0.45 -20.81 -9.41
C LYS A 325 -1.52 -19.72 -9.65
N ILE A 326 -1.85 -18.99 -8.57
CA ILE A 326 -2.72 -17.81 -8.59
C ILE A 326 -1.97 -16.66 -9.27
N SER A 327 -2.70 -15.85 -10.05
CA SER A 327 -2.09 -14.73 -10.78
C SER A 327 -1.69 -13.64 -9.79
N LEU A 328 -0.38 -13.42 -9.63
CA LEU A 328 0.19 -12.60 -8.58
C LEU A 328 0.94 -11.40 -9.17
N TYR A 329 0.59 -10.20 -8.75
CA TYR A 329 1.43 -9.02 -8.92
C TYR A 329 2.06 -8.67 -7.57
N MET A 330 3.36 -8.42 -7.54
CA MET A 330 4.13 -8.17 -6.33
C MET A 330 4.69 -6.76 -6.37
N GLY A 331 4.01 -5.85 -5.68
CA GLY A 331 4.48 -4.48 -5.50
C GLY A 331 5.44 -4.39 -4.33
N THR A 332 6.75 -4.37 -4.59
CA THR A 332 7.77 -4.26 -3.54
C THR A 332 9.07 -3.67 -4.06
N HIS A 333 9.75 -2.87 -3.21
CA HIS A 333 11.13 -2.43 -3.43
C HIS A 333 12.14 -3.24 -2.59
N ASN A 334 11.65 -4.22 -1.83
CA ASN A 334 12.48 -5.01 -0.94
C ASN A 334 13.13 -6.16 -1.72
N ILE A 335 14.42 -6.00 -2.01
CA ILE A 335 15.24 -6.96 -2.74
C ILE A 335 15.27 -8.35 -2.07
N VAL A 336 15.15 -8.40 -0.73
CA VAL A 336 15.08 -9.67 0.00
C VAL A 336 13.78 -10.41 -0.32
N LEU A 337 12.64 -9.70 -0.33
CA LEU A 337 11.35 -10.27 -0.75
C LEU A 337 11.40 -10.73 -2.21
N GLU A 338 11.96 -9.92 -3.11
CA GLU A 338 12.07 -10.28 -4.53
C GLU A 338 12.87 -11.57 -4.73
N LYS A 339 14.06 -11.67 -4.12
CA LYS A 339 14.91 -12.87 -4.20
C LYS A 339 14.22 -14.09 -3.61
N LEU A 340 13.57 -13.93 -2.47
CA LEU A 340 12.85 -15.00 -1.80
C LEU A 340 11.76 -15.56 -2.69
N ILE A 341 10.98 -14.67 -3.30
CA ILE A 341 9.86 -15.06 -4.14
C ILE A 341 10.36 -15.67 -5.46
N ASP A 342 11.40 -15.12 -6.08
CA ASP A 342 12.00 -15.72 -7.28
C ASP A 342 12.44 -17.17 -7.02
N LYS A 343 13.12 -17.43 -5.89
CA LYS A 343 13.49 -18.80 -5.46
C LYS A 343 12.26 -19.68 -5.23
N THR A 344 11.23 -19.14 -4.58
CA THR A 344 9.97 -19.86 -4.31
C THR A 344 9.23 -20.22 -5.61
N ALA A 345 9.20 -19.30 -6.57
CA ALA A 345 8.59 -19.50 -7.89
C ALA A 345 9.35 -20.58 -8.68
N GLN A 346 10.68 -20.59 -8.63
CA GLN A 346 11.51 -21.64 -9.23
C GLN A 346 11.22 -23.01 -8.59
N LEU A 347 11.20 -23.08 -7.26
CA LEU A 347 10.92 -24.31 -6.51
C LEU A 347 9.57 -24.93 -6.89
N PHE A 348 8.54 -24.10 -7.06
CA PHE A 348 7.19 -24.55 -7.43
C PHE A 348 6.96 -24.63 -8.94
N ASN A 349 7.99 -24.42 -9.77
CA ASN A 349 7.89 -24.40 -11.23
C ASN A 349 6.76 -23.48 -11.73
N VAL A 350 6.66 -22.29 -11.14
CA VAL A 350 5.63 -21.31 -11.48
C VAL A 350 5.97 -20.66 -12.82
N PRO A 351 5.05 -20.68 -13.80
CA PRO A 351 5.26 -19.98 -15.06
C PRO A 351 5.46 -18.47 -14.84
N LYS A 352 6.38 -17.85 -15.61
CA LYS A 352 6.73 -16.43 -15.42
C LYS A 352 5.56 -15.48 -15.65
N GLU A 353 4.57 -15.87 -16.43
CA GLU A 353 3.34 -15.11 -16.69
C GLU A 353 2.39 -15.10 -15.49
N LYS A 354 2.55 -16.01 -14.53
CA LYS A 354 1.71 -16.09 -13.32
C LYS A 354 2.16 -15.15 -12.21
N TYR A 355 3.38 -14.62 -12.27
CA TYR A 355 3.87 -13.69 -11.27
C TYR A 355 4.63 -12.51 -11.89
N VAL A 356 4.29 -11.30 -11.47
CA VAL A 356 4.88 -10.06 -12.02
C VAL A 356 5.49 -9.24 -10.89
N LYS A 357 6.75 -8.86 -11.06
CA LYS A 357 7.45 -7.95 -10.13
C LYS A 357 7.25 -6.50 -10.54
N GLY A 358 6.68 -5.73 -9.61
CA GLY A 358 6.39 -4.34 -9.80
C GLY A 358 6.93 -3.45 -8.70
N GLN A 359 7.27 -2.23 -9.08
CA GLN A 359 7.82 -1.21 -8.19
C GLN A 359 7.16 0.14 -8.45
N LEU A 360 7.39 1.14 -7.63
CA LEU A 360 6.95 2.51 -7.89
C LEU A 360 7.93 3.23 -8.83
N PHE A 361 7.39 3.95 -9.80
CA PHE A 361 8.16 4.81 -10.70
C PHE A 361 8.83 5.96 -9.92
N GLY A 362 10.04 6.34 -10.31
CA GLY A 362 10.83 7.39 -9.66
C GLY A 362 11.71 6.91 -8.50
N PHE A 363 11.53 5.68 -8.01
CA PHE A 363 12.45 5.03 -7.08
C PHE A 363 13.53 4.28 -7.85
N ALA A 364 14.78 4.34 -7.38
CA ALA A 364 15.87 3.68 -8.06
C ALA A 364 15.91 2.19 -7.71
N THR A 365 15.83 1.34 -8.72
CA THR A 365 15.75 -0.12 -8.55
C THR A 365 16.32 -0.86 -9.75
N LYS A 366 16.63 -2.15 -9.57
CA LYS A 366 17.12 -3.02 -10.64
C LYS A 366 15.96 -3.64 -11.40
N ASN A 367 15.76 -3.18 -12.64
CA ASN A 367 14.97 -3.81 -13.71
C ASN A 367 13.67 -4.53 -13.27
N PRO A 368 12.68 -3.82 -12.67
CA PRO A 368 11.36 -4.40 -12.49
C PRO A 368 10.72 -4.73 -13.86
N GLN A 369 9.76 -5.65 -13.88
CA GLN A 369 8.94 -5.87 -15.09
C GLN A 369 7.97 -4.70 -15.29
N THR A 370 7.47 -4.13 -14.19
CA THR A 370 6.51 -3.03 -14.21
C THR A 370 6.86 -1.92 -13.22
N ALA A 371 6.49 -0.69 -13.54
CA ALA A 371 6.60 0.44 -12.61
C ALA A 371 5.26 1.18 -12.51
N TYR A 372 4.75 1.32 -11.30
CA TYR A 372 3.52 2.04 -10.99
C TYR A 372 3.78 3.55 -11.04
N SER A 373 3.07 4.26 -11.92
CA SER A 373 3.20 5.71 -12.07
C SER A 373 1.82 6.34 -12.11
N ILE A 374 1.71 7.50 -11.46
CA ILE A 374 0.51 8.31 -11.55
C ILE A 374 0.57 9.27 -12.73
N PHE A 375 -0.58 9.78 -13.16
CA PHE A 375 -0.66 10.93 -14.05
C PHE A 375 -1.84 11.82 -13.67
N GLY A 376 -1.81 13.07 -14.13
CA GLY A 376 -2.83 14.06 -13.87
C GLY A 376 -2.24 15.42 -13.50
N PRO A 377 -3.09 16.44 -13.31
CA PRO A 377 -2.66 17.75 -12.84
C PRO A 377 -1.74 17.67 -11.62
N GLY A 378 -0.79 18.58 -11.52
CA GLY A 378 0.20 18.57 -10.44
C GLY A 378 -0.42 18.62 -9.05
N SER A 379 -1.56 19.31 -8.89
CA SER A 379 -2.37 19.36 -7.66
C SER A 379 -2.85 17.97 -7.23
N ASP A 380 -3.34 17.17 -8.17
CA ASP A 380 -3.90 15.85 -7.91
C ASP A 380 -2.79 14.85 -7.51
N CYS A 381 -1.55 15.13 -7.92
CA CYS A 381 -0.39 14.30 -7.62
C CYS A 381 0.24 14.55 -6.23
N VAL A 382 -0.19 15.60 -5.51
CA VAL A 382 0.46 16.04 -4.26
C VAL A 382 0.36 14.99 -3.16
N ALA A 383 -0.84 14.45 -2.92
CA ALA A 383 -1.07 13.45 -1.88
C ALA A 383 -0.22 12.19 -2.11
N TYR A 384 -0.14 11.74 -3.37
CA TYR A 384 0.72 10.64 -3.76
C TYR A 384 2.20 10.95 -3.51
N ALA A 385 2.70 12.11 -3.96
CA ALA A 385 4.10 12.49 -3.79
C ALA A 385 4.51 12.56 -2.32
N LEU A 386 3.66 13.10 -1.44
CA LEU A 386 3.93 13.12 0.01
C LEU A 386 4.00 11.71 0.61
N ARG A 387 3.14 10.78 0.18
CA ARG A 387 3.26 9.37 0.58
C ARG A 387 4.56 8.74 0.12
N ARG A 388 5.03 9.05 -1.10
CA ARG A 388 6.34 8.60 -1.60
C ARG A 388 7.51 9.17 -0.81
N VAL A 389 7.42 10.42 -0.37
CA VAL A 389 8.42 11.03 0.52
C VAL A 389 8.50 10.27 1.85
N ILE A 390 7.35 10.00 2.49
CA ILE A 390 7.30 9.25 3.76
C ILE A 390 7.87 7.83 3.59
N GLU A 391 7.50 7.16 2.50
CA GLU A 391 7.93 5.80 2.17
C GLU A 391 9.44 5.71 1.88
N GLY A 392 9.95 6.58 1.01
CA GLY A 392 11.36 6.63 0.64
C GLY A 392 12.28 7.04 1.79
N ALA A 393 11.73 7.76 2.76
CA ALA A 393 12.49 8.20 3.92
C ALA A 393 12.70 7.12 4.98
N GLY A 394 12.30 5.87 4.76
CA GLY A 394 12.56 4.76 5.69
C GLY A 394 11.85 4.86 7.04
N SER A 395 11.02 5.90 7.23
CA SER A 395 10.49 6.34 8.52
C SER A 395 9.38 5.42 9.02
N HIS A 396 9.73 4.32 9.71
CA HIS A 396 8.81 3.43 10.45
C HIS A 396 7.58 2.87 9.69
N THR A 397 7.45 3.07 8.38
CA THR A 397 6.39 2.47 7.56
C THR A 397 6.77 1.05 7.15
N ALA A 398 5.79 0.15 7.09
CA ALA A 398 5.98 -1.27 6.72
C ALA A 398 6.52 -1.49 5.29
N ALA A 399 6.70 -0.43 4.50
CA ALA A 399 7.29 -0.46 3.17
C ALA A 399 8.82 -0.59 3.18
N SER A 400 9.51 -0.17 4.25
CA SER A 400 10.97 -0.36 4.37
C SER A 400 11.30 -1.77 4.86
N PRO A 401 12.35 -2.43 4.34
CA PRO A 401 12.76 -3.74 4.84
C PRO A 401 12.92 -3.69 6.37
N PRO A 402 12.51 -4.74 7.12
CA PRO A 402 13.04 -4.91 8.46
C PRO A 402 14.57 -4.92 8.34
N VAL A 403 15.27 -4.24 9.25
CA VAL A 403 16.73 -4.38 9.38
C VAL A 403 16.97 -5.78 9.92
N MET A 404 16.97 -6.77 9.02
CA MET A 404 17.46 -8.11 9.32
C MET A 404 18.96 -8.07 9.13
N ASN A 405 19.71 -8.59 10.09
CA ASN A 405 21.14 -8.84 9.87
C ASN A 405 21.29 -9.95 8.82
N ASP A 406 22.43 -9.96 8.14
CA ASP A 406 22.71 -10.90 7.06
C ASP A 406 22.62 -12.37 7.53
N GLU A 407 22.85 -12.62 8.82
CA GLU A 407 22.65 -13.94 9.45
C GLU A 407 21.19 -14.38 9.48
N ALA A 408 20.24 -13.52 9.85
CA ALA A 408 18.81 -13.86 9.83
C ALA A 408 18.30 -14.06 8.39
N ILE A 409 18.76 -13.23 7.45
CA ILE A 409 18.45 -13.40 6.02
C ILE A 409 19.05 -14.73 5.53
N SER A 410 20.30 -15.02 5.88
CA SER A 410 21.00 -16.25 5.49
C SER A 410 20.38 -17.49 6.12
N ALA A 411 19.96 -17.45 7.39
CA ALA A 411 19.26 -18.54 8.06
C ALA A 411 17.88 -18.81 7.43
N MET A 412 17.12 -17.75 7.15
CA MET A 412 15.84 -17.85 6.44
C MET A 412 16.06 -18.40 5.02
N MET A 413 17.01 -17.85 4.26
CA MET A 413 17.35 -18.30 2.91
C MET A 413 17.90 -19.72 2.87
N LYS A 414 18.67 -20.15 3.88
CA LYS A 414 19.21 -21.51 4.00
C LYS A 414 18.11 -22.52 4.28
N ARG A 415 17.14 -22.18 5.15
CA ARG A 415 15.93 -23.00 5.36
C ARG A 415 15.10 -23.14 4.08
N LEU A 416 15.03 -22.08 3.26
CA LEU A 416 14.32 -22.11 1.98
C LEU A 416 15.10 -22.81 0.85
N ASP A 417 16.44 -22.69 0.82
CA ASP A 417 17.34 -23.34 -0.15
C ASP A 417 17.47 -24.85 0.08
N LEU A 418 17.23 -25.34 1.31
CA LEU A 418 17.18 -26.77 1.64
C LEU A 418 15.92 -27.46 1.13
N GLY A 419 15.01 -26.75 0.44
CA GLY A 419 13.73 -27.29 -0.01
C GLY A 419 12.79 -27.64 1.15
N GLU A 420 13.12 -27.23 2.37
CA GLU A 420 12.26 -27.41 3.52
C GLU A 420 11.02 -26.55 3.31
N VAL A 421 9.90 -27.23 3.04
CA VAL A 421 8.57 -26.68 3.26
C VAL A 421 8.62 -26.10 4.66
N LEU A 422 8.39 -24.77 4.81
CA LEU A 422 8.08 -24.14 6.11
C LEU A 422 7.38 -25.18 6.97
N SER A 423 8.04 -25.60 8.05
CA SER A 423 7.55 -26.70 8.87
C SER A 423 6.16 -26.34 9.41
N GLU A 424 5.38 -27.33 9.87
CA GLU A 424 4.12 -26.99 10.55
C GLU A 424 4.36 -26.00 11.72
N GLU A 425 5.54 -26.04 12.35
CA GLU A 425 5.94 -25.07 13.37
C GLU A 425 6.23 -23.68 12.80
N ASP A 426 6.85 -23.56 11.62
CA ASP A 426 7.04 -22.27 10.96
C ASP A 426 5.70 -21.68 10.50
N ILE A 427 4.79 -22.51 9.98
CA ILE A 427 3.42 -22.11 9.61
C ILE A 427 2.64 -21.70 10.85
N ASP A 428 2.76 -22.40 11.97
CA ASP A 428 2.14 -22.06 13.25
C ASP A 428 2.72 -20.78 13.85
N LEU A 429 4.03 -20.56 13.71
CA LEU A 429 4.69 -19.34 14.19
C LEU A 429 4.27 -18.12 13.35
N ILE A 430 4.18 -18.30 12.04
CA ILE A 430 3.68 -17.32 11.06
C ILE A 430 2.19 -17.04 11.28
N ALA A 431 1.39 -18.08 11.51
CA ALA A 431 -0.04 -17.98 11.79
C ALA A 431 -0.31 -17.33 13.15
N LYS A 432 0.47 -17.65 14.20
CA LYS A 432 0.43 -16.95 15.49
C LYS A 432 0.83 -15.48 15.36
N ALA A 433 1.83 -15.16 14.53
CA ALA A 433 2.26 -13.78 14.26
C ALA A 433 1.24 -12.98 13.44
N ALA A 434 0.48 -13.63 12.55
CA ALA A 434 -0.53 -13.03 11.68
C ALA A 434 -1.99 -13.21 12.18
N ARG A 435 -2.20 -13.85 13.35
CA ARG A 435 -3.52 -14.28 13.90
C ARG A 435 -4.35 -15.17 12.97
N PHE A 436 -3.71 -15.99 12.15
CA PHE A 436 -4.36 -16.98 11.31
C PHE A 436 -4.77 -18.21 12.12
N ASN A 437 -6.00 -18.72 11.93
CA ASN A 437 -6.42 -19.98 12.53
C ASN A 437 -5.90 -21.16 11.69
N VAL A 438 -4.93 -21.90 12.23
CA VAL A 438 -4.17 -22.99 11.60
C VAL A 438 -5.07 -24.13 11.08
N GLN A 439 -6.27 -24.29 11.64
CA GLN A 439 -7.19 -25.36 11.27
C GLN A 439 -7.69 -25.28 9.82
N ASP A 440 -7.75 -24.09 9.23
CA ASP A 440 -8.31 -23.90 7.88
C ASP A 440 -7.35 -24.28 6.74
N ALA A 441 -6.04 -24.16 6.97
CA ALA A 441 -5.03 -24.60 6.01
C ALA A 441 -4.94 -26.13 5.87
N ARG A 442 -5.47 -26.86 6.86
CA ARG A 442 -5.46 -28.32 6.92
C ARG A 442 -6.52 -28.99 6.03
N VAL A 443 -7.57 -28.26 5.63
CA VAL A 443 -8.72 -28.86 4.92
C VAL A 443 -8.44 -29.13 3.43
N ASP A 444 -7.56 -28.37 2.79
CA ASP A 444 -7.29 -28.54 1.35
C ASP A 444 -6.19 -29.57 1.06
N ILE A 445 -5.21 -29.74 1.98
CA ILE A 445 -4.16 -30.75 1.84
C ILE A 445 -4.69 -32.18 2.09
N ALA A 446 -5.65 -32.33 3.01
CA ALA A 446 -6.27 -33.63 3.28
C ALA A 446 -7.17 -34.11 2.13
N ARG A 447 -7.79 -33.20 1.36
CA ARG A 447 -8.70 -33.57 0.27
C ARG A 447 -8.00 -34.00 -1.01
N GLU A 448 -6.80 -33.49 -1.30
CA GLU A 448 -6.01 -33.94 -2.45
C GLU A 448 -5.32 -35.29 -2.19
N ASN A 449 -4.84 -35.54 -0.97
CA ASN A 449 -4.22 -36.81 -0.63
C ASN A 449 -5.23 -37.97 -0.56
N VAL A 450 -6.46 -37.73 -0.09
CA VAL A 450 -7.52 -38.76 -0.10
C VAL A 450 -8.02 -39.04 -1.53
N ARG A 451 -8.05 -38.06 -2.45
CA ARG A 451 -8.39 -38.32 -3.87
C ARG A 451 -7.28 -39.01 -4.65
N ALA A 452 -6.01 -38.79 -4.29
CA ALA A 452 -4.87 -39.50 -4.88
C ALA A 452 -4.79 -40.96 -4.40
N HIS A 453 -5.08 -41.23 -3.12
CA HIS A 453 -5.05 -42.58 -2.56
C HIS A 453 -6.21 -43.49 -3.04
N PHE A 454 -7.38 -42.91 -3.35
CA PHE A 454 -8.51 -43.69 -3.89
C PHE A 454 -8.43 -43.95 -5.41
N LYS A 455 -7.49 -43.32 -6.13
CA LYS A 455 -7.25 -43.60 -7.57
C LYS A 455 -6.07 -44.54 -7.82
N SER A 456 -5.12 -44.69 -6.88
CA SER A 456 -4.00 -45.62 -7.00
C SER A 456 -4.24 -47.00 -6.37
N GLY A 457 -5.29 -47.16 -5.56
CA GLY A 457 -5.59 -48.42 -4.83
C GLY A 457 -6.43 -49.48 -5.56
N ARG A 458 -6.69 -49.36 -6.88
CA ARG A 458 -7.50 -50.33 -7.65
C ARG A 458 -6.75 -51.06 -8.77
N SER A 459 -5.43 -51.19 -8.67
CA SER A 459 -4.65 -51.94 -9.68
C SER A 459 -3.72 -53.03 -9.15
N ASN A 460 -3.83 -53.44 -7.88
CA ASN A 460 -3.12 -54.62 -7.37
C ASN A 460 -3.91 -55.32 -6.27
N LEU A 461 -4.89 -56.13 -6.69
CA LEU A 461 -5.33 -57.35 -6.01
C LEU A 461 -6.19 -58.14 -7.00
N MET A 462 -5.92 -59.44 -7.08
CA MET A 462 -6.47 -60.47 -7.98
C MET A 462 -7.96 -60.39 -8.25
#